data_AF-X1PAB5-F1
#
_entry.id   AF-X1PAB5-F1
#
_cell.length_a   1.000
_cell.length_b   1.000
_cell.length_c   1.000
_cell.angle_alpha   90.00
_cell.angle_beta   90.00
_cell.angle_gamma   90.00
#
_symmetry.space_group_name_H-M   'P 1'
#
loop_
_entity.id
_entity.type
_entity.pdbx_description
1 polymer ?
#
loop_
_entity_poly.entity_id
_entity_poly.type
_entity_poly.pdbx_seq_one_letter_code
_entity_poly.pdbx_strand_id
1 'polypeptide(L)'
;KVIEDIAEAKKIAQKIGYPVIIKAAAGGGGKGLRVVRSTTNLEEQFPIAQNEAKTAFGDSSIYLEKYLLKARHIEIQVVGDKKGNVLAFGERECSIQRKHQKLLEETPSPFIDEKLRRKLIKAVQEAAHFIGYQSLGTFEFLVDERKKFYFMEVNTRVQVEHPITEMVYAIDLIKEQIKIAAGDKLSFSPHLRLHGHSIECRINAEDAETFIPSPG
;
A
#
# COMPACT_ATOMS: atom_id res chain seq x y z
N LYS A 1 -7.70 10.41 -12.90
CA LYS A 1 -8.58 11.16 -13.83
C LYS A 1 -8.16 10.80 -15.25
N VAL A 2 -9.12 10.55 -16.14
CA VAL A 2 -8.85 10.39 -17.59
C VAL A 2 -8.30 11.71 -18.14
N ILE A 3 -7.32 11.61 -19.02
CA ILE A 3 -6.60 12.75 -19.60
C ILE A 3 -7.07 12.93 -21.05
N GLU A 4 -7.47 14.15 -21.39
CA GLU A 4 -8.08 14.45 -22.69
C GLU A 4 -7.03 14.72 -23.78
N ASP A 5 -5.93 15.40 -23.43
CA ASP A 5 -4.89 15.76 -24.38
C ASP A 5 -3.48 15.78 -23.77
N ILE A 6 -2.48 15.93 -24.64
CA ILE A 6 -1.07 15.97 -24.24
C ILE A 6 -0.72 17.20 -23.38
N ALA A 7 -1.43 18.33 -23.52
CA ALA A 7 -1.17 19.53 -22.74
C ALA A 7 -1.61 19.35 -21.28
N GLU A 8 -2.77 18.73 -21.06
CA GLU A 8 -3.24 18.29 -19.76
C GLU A 8 -2.31 17.24 -19.17
N ALA A 9 -1.88 16.25 -19.97
CA ALA A 9 -0.92 15.23 -19.55
C ALA A 9 0.37 15.85 -18.99
N LYS A 10 0.94 16.86 -19.68
CA LYS A 10 2.15 17.56 -19.22
C LYS A 10 1.92 18.28 -17.89
N LYS A 11 0.80 18.98 -17.72
CA LYS A 11 0.46 19.66 -16.46
C LYS A 11 0.34 18.66 -15.30
N ILE A 12 -0.35 17.56 -15.53
CA ILE A 12 -0.53 16.49 -14.54
C ILE A 12 0.83 15.84 -14.21
N ALA A 13 1.62 15.48 -15.22
CA ALA A 13 2.93 14.88 -15.04
C ALA A 13 3.89 15.79 -14.27
N GLN A 14 3.85 17.10 -14.51
CA GLN A 14 4.65 18.08 -13.78
C GLN A 14 4.21 18.20 -12.31
N LYS A 15 2.89 18.15 -12.05
CA LYS A 15 2.34 18.15 -10.69
C LYS A 15 2.70 16.89 -9.91
N ILE A 16 2.65 15.72 -10.56
CA ILE A 16 3.05 14.42 -9.98
C ILE A 16 4.59 14.35 -9.81
N GLY A 17 5.32 14.93 -10.76
CA GLY A 17 6.76 14.79 -10.94
C GLY A 17 7.14 13.49 -11.62
N TYR A 18 8.13 13.53 -12.52
CA TYR A 18 8.64 12.33 -13.19
C TYR A 18 9.46 11.40 -12.25
N PRO A 19 9.60 10.10 -12.58
CA PRO A 19 8.89 9.40 -13.65
C PRO A 19 7.41 9.16 -13.32
N VAL A 20 6.59 9.07 -14.36
CA VAL A 20 5.16 8.74 -14.30
C VAL A 20 4.89 7.49 -15.14
N ILE A 21 3.75 6.84 -14.94
CA ILE A 21 3.30 5.71 -15.77
C ILE A 21 1.97 6.08 -16.42
N ILE A 22 1.86 5.84 -17.73
CA ILE A 22 0.60 5.91 -18.47
C ILE A 22 -0.10 4.57 -18.30
N LYS A 23 -1.38 4.61 -17.92
CA LYS A 23 -2.27 3.45 -17.81
C LYS A 23 -3.53 3.66 -18.64
N ALA A 24 -3.99 2.61 -19.32
CA ALA A 24 -5.32 2.58 -19.94
C ALA A 24 -6.42 2.55 -18.86
N ALA A 25 -7.46 3.36 -19.01
CA ALA A 25 -8.58 3.43 -18.07
C ALA A 25 -9.41 2.15 -18.08
N ALA A 26 -9.63 1.57 -19.25
CA ALA A 26 -10.34 0.30 -19.44
C ALA A 26 -9.42 -0.95 -19.36
N GLY A 27 -8.14 -0.77 -19.06
CA GLY A 27 -7.14 -1.84 -19.14
C GLY A 27 -6.93 -2.63 -17.84
N GLY A 28 -6.54 -3.90 -17.98
CA GLY A 28 -6.13 -4.79 -16.88
C GLY A 28 -5.05 -5.79 -17.33
N GLY A 29 -4.28 -6.35 -16.38
CA GLY A 29 -3.30 -7.41 -16.69
C GLY A 29 -1.98 -6.95 -17.32
N GLY A 30 -1.58 -5.69 -17.15
CA GLY A 30 -0.25 -5.19 -17.55
C GLY A 30 -0.11 -4.72 -19.00
N LYS A 31 -1.16 -4.84 -19.83
CA LYS A 31 -1.18 -4.32 -21.20
C LYS A 31 -1.51 -2.82 -21.21
N GLY A 32 -0.79 -2.02 -22.01
CA GLY A 32 -0.98 -0.56 -22.09
C GLY A 32 -0.31 0.23 -20.95
N LEU A 33 0.72 -0.34 -20.32
CA LEU A 33 1.55 0.32 -19.31
C LEU A 33 2.80 0.91 -19.95
N ARG A 34 2.99 2.24 -19.87
CA ARG A 34 4.20 2.91 -20.40
C ARG A 34 4.83 3.82 -19.36
N VAL A 35 6.08 3.55 -19.00
CA VAL A 35 6.85 4.38 -18.08
C VAL A 35 7.39 5.58 -18.83
N VAL A 36 7.11 6.77 -18.31
CA VAL A 36 7.52 8.05 -18.87
C VAL A 36 8.47 8.76 -17.92
N ARG A 37 9.67 9.10 -18.39
CA ARG A 37 10.74 9.67 -17.55
C ARG A 37 10.97 11.17 -17.72
N SER A 38 10.40 11.78 -18.76
CA SER A 38 10.56 13.20 -19.07
C SER A 38 9.38 13.72 -19.89
N THR A 39 9.29 15.05 -20.03
CA THR A 39 8.26 15.69 -20.86
C THR A 39 8.36 15.29 -22.34
N THR A 40 9.57 15.23 -22.90
CA THR A 40 9.78 14.78 -24.28
C THR A 40 9.30 13.35 -24.47
N ASN A 41 9.66 12.46 -23.54
CA ASN A 41 9.21 11.08 -23.57
C ASN A 41 7.68 10.97 -23.38
N LEU A 42 7.03 11.89 -22.67
CA LEU A 42 5.57 11.93 -22.55
C LEU A 42 4.91 12.21 -23.90
N GLU A 43 5.43 13.19 -24.66
CA GLU A 43 4.91 13.56 -25.98
C GLU A 43 4.96 12.41 -26.97
N GLU A 44 6.05 11.63 -26.94
CA GLU A 44 6.22 10.45 -27.78
C GLU A 44 5.29 9.30 -27.38
N GLN A 45 5.17 9.03 -26.08
CA GLN A 45 4.49 7.82 -25.58
C GLN A 45 2.98 7.98 -25.46
N PHE A 46 2.47 9.20 -25.29
CA PHE A 46 1.04 9.47 -25.12
C PHE A 46 0.17 9.00 -26.30
N PRO A 47 0.42 9.39 -27.57
CA PRO A 47 -0.41 8.93 -28.69
C PRO A 47 -0.30 7.42 -28.91
N ILE A 48 0.87 6.84 -28.64
CA ILE A 48 1.09 5.39 -28.73
C ILE A 48 0.22 4.66 -27.69
N ALA A 49 0.23 5.13 -26.43
CA ALA A 49 -0.56 4.54 -25.35
C ALA A 49 -2.07 4.63 -25.63
N GLN A 50 -2.56 5.76 -26.15
CA GLN A 50 -3.98 5.91 -26.53
C GLN A 50 -4.37 4.92 -27.64
N ASN A 51 -3.51 4.75 -28.65
CA ASN A 51 -3.78 3.84 -29.75
C ASN A 51 -3.75 2.37 -29.31
N GLU A 52 -2.82 2.00 -28.43
CA GLU A 52 -2.78 0.67 -27.81
C GLU A 52 -4.02 0.41 -26.96
N ALA A 53 -4.44 1.37 -26.15
CA ALA A 53 -5.64 1.27 -25.33
C ALA A 53 -6.88 1.07 -26.21
N LYS A 54 -7.02 1.88 -27.27
CA LYS A 54 -8.10 1.75 -28.26
C LYS A 54 -8.10 0.38 -28.94
N THR A 55 -6.94 -0.10 -29.37
CA THR A 55 -6.80 -1.37 -30.10
C THR A 55 -7.08 -2.57 -29.19
N ALA A 56 -6.61 -2.53 -27.93
CA ALA A 56 -6.74 -3.65 -27.00
C ALA A 56 -8.10 -3.69 -26.28
N PHE A 57 -8.70 -2.53 -26.00
CA PHE A 57 -9.86 -2.41 -25.11
C PHE A 57 -11.04 -1.65 -25.72
N GLY A 58 -10.93 -1.14 -26.95
CA GLY A 58 -11.96 -0.32 -27.59
C GLY A 58 -12.08 1.10 -27.01
N ASP A 59 -11.24 1.46 -26.04
CA ASP A 59 -11.28 2.74 -25.32
C ASP A 59 -9.88 3.36 -25.28
N SER A 60 -9.73 4.58 -25.84
CA SER A 60 -8.48 5.34 -25.86
C SER A 60 -8.19 6.11 -24.56
N SER A 61 -9.07 6.02 -23.57
CA SER A 61 -8.95 6.75 -22.30
C SER A 61 -7.72 6.27 -21.53
N ILE A 62 -6.86 7.21 -21.15
CA ILE A 62 -5.65 6.96 -20.36
C ILE A 62 -5.56 7.89 -19.16
N TYR A 63 -4.82 7.49 -18.14
CA TYR A 63 -4.49 8.31 -16.97
C TYR A 63 -3.03 8.15 -16.57
N LEU A 64 -2.53 9.11 -15.78
CA LEU A 64 -1.16 9.13 -15.27
C LEU A 64 -1.13 8.81 -13.77
N GLU A 65 -0.17 8.00 -13.38
CA GLU A 65 0.20 7.77 -11.98
C GLU A 65 1.68 8.02 -11.77
N LYS A 66 2.08 8.23 -10.51
CA LYS A 66 3.50 8.27 -10.16
C LYS A 66 4.11 6.89 -10.41
N TYR A 67 5.20 6.84 -11.17
CA TYR A 67 5.98 5.61 -11.27
C TYR A 67 7.04 5.61 -10.18
N LEU A 68 7.00 4.60 -9.32
CA LEU A 68 7.93 4.47 -8.21
C LEU A 68 8.90 3.31 -8.50
N LEU A 69 10.13 3.66 -8.90
CA LEU A 69 11.23 2.71 -8.99
C LEU A 69 11.68 2.37 -7.56
N LYS A 70 11.75 1.06 -7.26
CA LYS A 70 12.26 0.55 -5.97
C LYS A 70 11.51 1.12 -4.75
N ALA A 71 10.18 1.21 -4.83
CA ALA A 71 9.39 1.52 -3.66
C ALA A 71 9.41 0.36 -2.66
N ARG A 72 9.40 0.71 -1.38
CA ARG A 72 9.13 -0.21 -0.29
C ARG A 72 7.64 -0.26 -0.03
N HIS A 73 7.12 -1.46 0.20
CA HIS A 73 5.73 -1.68 0.58
C HIS A 73 5.67 -1.57 2.10
N ILE A 74 5.06 -0.50 2.59
CA ILE A 74 4.96 -0.17 4.01
C ILE A 74 3.49 -0.08 4.36
N GLU A 75 3.10 -0.65 5.48
CA GLU A 75 1.69 -0.67 5.88
C GLU A 75 1.50 -0.40 7.36
N ILE A 76 0.38 0.21 7.72
CA ILE A 76 0.05 0.60 9.10
C ILE A 76 -1.20 -0.15 9.55
N GLN A 77 -1.06 -0.90 10.64
CA GLN A 77 -2.20 -1.49 11.33
C GLN A 77 -3.04 -0.39 11.97
N VAL A 78 -4.36 -0.51 11.85
CA VAL A 78 -5.34 0.31 12.58
C VAL A 78 -6.38 -0.57 13.25
N VAL A 79 -6.92 -0.06 14.36
CA VAL A 79 -8.12 -0.60 15.03
C VAL A 79 -9.04 0.56 15.38
N GLY A 80 -10.34 0.39 15.14
CA GLY A 80 -11.37 1.36 15.52
C GLY A 80 -12.57 0.73 16.18
N ASP A 81 -13.22 1.43 17.10
CA ASP A 81 -14.45 0.98 17.76
C ASP A 81 -15.71 1.75 17.33
N LYS A 82 -16.88 1.26 17.75
CA LYS A 82 -18.18 1.90 17.44
C LYS A 82 -18.38 3.24 18.15
N LYS A 83 -17.50 3.62 19.07
CA LYS A 83 -17.56 4.88 19.84
C LYS A 83 -16.67 5.97 19.22
N GLY A 84 -16.03 5.70 18.08
CA GLY A 84 -15.17 6.63 17.36
C GLY A 84 -13.72 6.66 17.85
N ASN A 85 -13.33 5.76 18.76
CA ASN A 85 -11.94 5.62 19.15
C ASN A 85 -11.18 4.89 18.03
N VAL A 86 -10.02 5.43 17.64
CA VAL A 86 -9.15 4.85 16.61
C VAL A 86 -7.71 4.89 17.09
N LEU A 87 -7.02 3.77 16.94
CA LEU A 87 -5.59 3.63 17.21
C LEU A 87 -4.87 3.06 15.99
N ALA A 88 -3.82 3.74 15.56
CA ALA A 88 -2.88 3.25 14.55
C ALA A 88 -1.58 2.82 15.25
N PHE A 89 -1.00 1.71 14.80
CA PHE A 89 0.24 1.16 15.37
C PHE A 89 1.44 1.50 14.49
N GLY A 90 2.61 0.96 14.85
CA GLY A 90 3.81 1.01 14.03
C GLY A 90 3.63 0.33 12.67
N GLU A 91 4.57 0.60 11.76
CA GLU A 91 4.56 0.06 10.41
C GLU A 91 5.09 -1.36 10.32
N ARG A 92 4.56 -2.12 9.37
CA ARG A 92 5.18 -3.33 8.84
C ARG A 92 5.83 -3.03 7.50
N GLU A 93 7.00 -3.62 7.27
CA GLU A 93 7.69 -3.65 5.99
C GLU A 93 7.42 -4.97 5.29
N CYS A 94 6.75 -4.89 4.16
CA CYS A 94 6.29 -6.04 3.37
C CYS A 94 6.90 -6.02 1.96
N SER A 95 8.08 -5.40 1.81
CA SER A 95 8.73 -5.16 0.52
C SER A 95 9.25 -6.44 -0.15
N ILE A 96 9.50 -7.50 0.62
CA ILE A 96 9.99 -8.79 0.10
C ILE A 96 8.80 -9.57 -0.45
N GLN A 97 8.66 -9.50 -1.77
CA GLN A 97 7.52 -10.05 -2.50
C GLN A 97 7.97 -10.85 -3.72
N ARG A 98 7.18 -11.85 -4.10
CA ARG A 98 7.31 -12.55 -5.39
C ARG A 98 5.98 -12.51 -6.12
N LYS A 99 5.98 -12.09 -7.39
CA LYS A 99 4.74 -11.93 -8.19
C LYS A 99 3.63 -11.15 -7.43
N HIS A 100 4.03 -10.09 -6.71
CA HIS A 100 3.15 -9.25 -5.88
C HIS A 100 2.53 -9.95 -4.65
N GLN A 101 3.06 -11.11 -4.25
CA GLN A 101 2.69 -11.79 -3.01
C GLN A 101 3.78 -11.59 -1.97
N LYS A 102 3.39 -11.19 -0.76
CA LYS A 102 4.29 -11.01 0.39
C LYS A 102 4.84 -12.38 0.82
N LEU A 103 6.13 -12.44 1.14
CA LEU A 103 6.84 -13.66 1.56
C LEU A 103 7.51 -13.51 2.93
N LEU A 104 8.05 -12.32 3.19
CA LEU A 104 8.67 -11.95 4.46
C LEU A 104 8.21 -10.55 4.83
N GLU A 105 7.77 -10.42 6.07
CA GLU A 105 7.29 -9.18 6.66
C GLU A 105 8.04 -8.91 7.97
N GLU A 106 8.37 -7.65 8.23
CA GLU A 106 9.06 -7.26 9.45
C GLU A 106 8.50 -5.99 10.09
N THR A 107 8.59 -5.85 11.42
CA THR A 107 8.30 -4.60 12.13
C THR A 107 9.25 -4.41 13.31
N PRO A 108 9.71 -3.17 13.56
CA PRO A 108 9.55 -2.00 12.70
C PRO A 108 10.41 -2.13 11.43
N SER A 109 10.09 -1.34 10.41
CA SER A 109 10.92 -1.27 9.21
C SER A 109 12.30 -0.68 9.54
N PRO A 110 13.42 -1.34 9.15
CA PRO A 110 14.76 -0.75 9.26
C PRO A 110 14.95 0.44 8.32
N PHE A 111 14.13 0.55 7.27
CA PHE A 111 14.15 1.69 6.38
C PHE A 111 13.43 2.90 6.99
N ILE A 112 12.35 2.73 7.75
CA ILE A 112 11.54 3.85 8.22
C ILE A 112 12.14 4.48 9.49
N ASP A 113 12.52 5.75 9.39
CA ASP A 113 12.96 6.52 10.55
C ASP A 113 11.76 6.97 11.41
N GLU A 114 12.04 7.35 12.66
CA GLU A 114 11.02 7.73 13.63
C GLU A 114 10.17 8.93 13.19
N LYS A 115 10.75 9.86 12.42
CA LYS A 115 10.03 11.04 11.92
C LYS A 115 9.01 10.63 10.87
N LEU A 116 9.37 9.74 9.95
CA LEU A 116 8.47 9.22 8.93
C LEU A 116 7.43 8.29 9.54
N ARG A 117 7.80 7.43 10.48
CA ARG A 117 6.87 6.56 11.24
C ARG A 117 5.75 7.37 11.85
N ARG A 118 6.07 8.43 12.61
CA ARG A 118 5.06 9.32 13.21
C ARG A 118 4.14 9.97 12.18
N LYS A 119 4.67 10.33 11.01
CA LYS A 119 3.85 10.90 9.92
C LYS A 119 2.88 9.88 9.34
N LEU A 120 3.33 8.65 9.09
CA LEU A 120 2.48 7.56 8.58
C LEU A 120 1.37 7.23 9.58
N ILE A 121 1.73 7.02 10.86
CA ILE A 121 0.78 6.74 11.94
C ILE A 121 -0.27 7.84 12.03
N LYS A 122 0.16 9.11 12.07
CA LYS A 122 -0.74 10.25 12.16
C LYS A 122 -1.69 10.33 10.96
N ALA A 123 -1.18 10.18 9.74
CA ALA A 123 -1.99 10.23 8.54
C ALA A 123 -3.05 9.12 8.52
N VAL A 124 -2.69 7.91 8.94
CA VAL A 124 -3.62 6.77 9.01
C VAL A 124 -4.65 6.96 10.11
N GLN A 125 -4.23 7.42 11.30
CA GLN A 125 -5.15 7.67 12.40
C GLN A 125 -6.17 8.77 12.06
N GLU A 126 -5.73 9.87 11.43
CA GLU A 126 -6.61 10.94 10.96
C GLU A 126 -7.59 10.45 9.89
N ALA A 127 -7.10 9.69 8.90
CA ALA A 127 -7.94 9.14 7.84
C ALA A 127 -8.98 8.14 8.39
N ALA A 128 -8.55 7.22 9.26
CA ALA A 128 -9.42 6.23 9.88
C ALA A 128 -10.45 6.88 10.82
N HIS A 129 -10.08 7.93 11.57
CA HIS A 129 -11.03 8.69 12.36
C HIS A 129 -12.07 9.42 11.48
N PHE A 130 -11.62 10.07 10.41
CA PHE A 130 -12.49 10.79 9.48
C PHE A 130 -13.55 9.90 8.84
N ILE A 131 -13.19 8.67 8.46
CA ILE A 131 -14.15 7.72 7.85
C ILE A 131 -14.95 6.92 8.88
N GLY A 132 -14.75 7.16 10.19
CA GLY A 132 -15.41 6.39 11.25
C GLY A 132 -15.05 4.90 11.20
N TYR A 133 -13.78 4.57 10.97
CA TYR A 133 -13.31 3.20 10.79
C TYR A 133 -13.62 2.33 12.02
N GLN A 134 -14.02 1.08 11.79
CA GLN A 134 -14.34 0.11 12.84
C GLN A 134 -13.67 -1.23 12.56
N SER A 135 -13.41 -2.01 13.60
CA SER A 135 -12.69 -3.29 13.54
C SER A 135 -11.20 -3.09 13.20
N LEU A 136 -10.54 -4.17 12.78
CA LEU A 136 -9.15 -4.15 12.30
C LEU A 136 -9.08 -3.74 10.83
N GLY A 137 -8.01 -3.06 10.47
CA GLY A 137 -7.66 -2.81 9.08
C GLY A 137 -6.20 -2.45 8.92
N THR A 138 -5.78 -2.35 7.66
CA THR A 138 -4.43 -1.93 7.32
C THR A 138 -4.44 -0.95 6.17
N PHE A 139 -3.73 0.16 6.34
CA PHE A 139 -3.49 1.14 5.28
C PHE A 139 -2.14 0.85 4.64
N GLU A 140 -2.13 0.57 3.33
CA GLU A 140 -0.92 0.23 2.58
C GLU A 140 -0.38 1.44 1.82
N PHE A 141 0.94 1.55 1.79
CA PHE A 141 1.68 2.63 1.16
C PHE A 141 2.87 2.10 0.35
N LEU A 142 3.20 2.84 -0.70
CA LEU A 142 4.51 2.76 -1.33
C LEU A 142 5.38 3.89 -0.78
N VAL A 143 6.60 3.58 -0.34
CA VAL A 143 7.57 4.56 0.14
C VAL A 143 8.79 4.56 -0.76
N ASP A 144 9.11 5.73 -1.34
CA ASP A 144 10.26 5.89 -2.22
C ASP A 144 11.59 6.10 -1.46
N GLU A 145 12.71 6.02 -2.19
CA GLU A 145 14.06 6.24 -1.65
C GLU A 145 14.24 7.62 -0.98
N ARG A 146 13.39 8.60 -1.33
CA ARG A 146 13.40 9.95 -0.76
C ARG A 146 12.47 10.09 0.45
N LYS A 147 11.99 8.97 1.02
CA LYS A 147 11.11 8.94 2.20
C LYS A 147 9.75 9.61 1.96
N LYS A 148 9.29 9.71 0.70
CA LYS A 148 7.90 10.10 0.40
C LYS A 148 7.05 8.85 0.34
N PHE A 149 5.89 8.91 1.00
CA PHE A 149 4.91 7.83 1.01
C PHE A 149 3.70 8.19 0.15
N TYR A 150 3.14 7.19 -0.51
CA TYR A 150 2.00 7.30 -1.41
C TYR A 150 0.99 6.22 -1.01
N PHE A 151 -0.23 6.63 -0.68
CA PHE A 151 -1.31 5.71 -0.33
C PHE A 151 -1.62 4.78 -1.51
N MET A 152 -1.83 3.50 -1.21
CA MET A 152 -2.11 2.46 -2.19
C MET A 152 -3.53 1.93 -2.04
N GLU A 153 -3.83 1.32 -0.89
CA GLU A 153 -5.14 0.73 -0.60
C GLU A 153 -5.39 0.61 0.91
N VAL A 154 -6.62 0.25 1.28
CA VAL A 154 -6.97 -0.18 2.64
C VAL A 154 -7.47 -1.62 2.58
N ASN A 155 -6.81 -2.51 3.33
CA ASN A 155 -7.32 -3.83 3.62
C ASN A 155 -8.27 -3.74 4.81
N THR A 156 -9.57 -3.86 4.58
CA THR A 156 -10.62 -3.68 5.59
C THR A 156 -10.87 -4.92 6.47
N ARG A 157 -9.79 -5.63 6.78
CA ARG A 157 -9.78 -6.91 7.50
C ARG A 157 -8.43 -7.11 8.17
N VAL A 158 -8.33 -8.13 9.01
CA VAL A 158 -7.03 -8.62 9.49
C VAL A 158 -6.20 -9.17 8.31
N GLN A 159 -4.88 -9.02 8.41
CA GLN A 159 -3.91 -9.55 7.46
C GLN A 159 -3.15 -10.73 8.08
N VAL A 160 -2.48 -11.51 7.22
CA VAL A 160 -1.73 -12.70 7.64
C VAL A 160 -0.62 -12.29 8.62
N GLU A 161 0.10 -11.23 8.28
CA GLU A 161 1.24 -10.63 8.97
C GLU A 161 0.89 -9.77 10.21
N HIS A 162 -0.32 -9.90 10.77
CA HIS A 162 -0.65 -9.23 12.03
C HIS A 162 0.17 -9.70 13.26
N PRO A 163 0.66 -10.96 13.37
CA PRO A 163 1.39 -11.43 14.54
C PRO A 163 2.64 -10.61 14.82
N ILE A 164 3.36 -10.14 13.80
CA ILE A 164 4.57 -9.34 14.04
C ILE A 164 4.27 -8.00 14.71
N THR A 165 3.08 -7.41 14.46
CA THR A 165 2.60 -6.24 15.21
C THR A 165 2.24 -6.61 16.65
N GLU A 166 1.55 -7.75 16.85
CA GLU A 166 1.23 -8.24 18.20
C GLU A 166 2.48 -8.45 19.05
N MET A 167 3.53 -9.05 18.47
CA MET A 167 4.79 -9.35 19.15
C MET A 167 5.51 -8.10 19.65
N VAL A 168 5.58 -7.04 18.86
CA VAL A 168 6.31 -5.82 19.24
C VAL A 168 5.52 -4.89 20.17
N TYR A 169 4.19 -5.07 20.26
CA TYR A 169 3.32 -4.29 21.15
C TYR A 169 2.81 -5.08 22.36
N ALA A 170 3.03 -6.40 22.41
CA ALA A 170 2.49 -7.32 23.41
C ALA A 170 0.95 -7.21 23.54
N ILE A 171 0.26 -7.30 22.40
CA ILE A 171 -1.21 -7.20 22.29
C ILE A 171 -1.80 -8.40 21.55
N ASP A 172 -3.12 -8.54 21.57
CA ASP A 172 -3.88 -9.55 20.82
C ASP A 172 -4.98 -8.83 20.01
N LEU A 173 -4.70 -8.64 18.72
CA LEU A 173 -5.56 -7.92 17.78
C LEU A 173 -6.83 -8.71 17.50
N ILE A 174 -6.76 -10.04 17.38
CA ILE A 174 -7.94 -10.88 17.10
C ILE A 174 -8.94 -10.83 18.26
N LYS A 175 -8.46 -10.95 19.50
CA LYS A 175 -9.30 -10.82 20.69
C LYS A 175 -9.92 -9.44 20.79
N GLU A 176 -9.16 -8.39 20.47
CA GLU A 176 -9.69 -7.04 20.45
C GLU A 176 -10.76 -6.85 19.38
N GLN A 177 -10.56 -7.42 18.20
CA GLN A 177 -11.54 -7.40 17.12
C GLN A 177 -12.88 -8.01 17.56
N ILE A 178 -12.84 -9.16 18.26
CA ILE A 178 -14.03 -9.84 18.78
C ILE A 178 -14.74 -8.97 19.83
N LYS A 179 -14.00 -8.37 20.77
CA LYS A 179 -14.55 -7.45 21.78
C LYS A 179 -15.25 -6.24 21.14
N ILE A 180 -14.60 -5.60 20.18
CA ILE A 180 -15.17 -4.46 19.44
C ILE A 180 -16.45 -4.87 18.70
N ALA A 181 -16.46 -6.06 18.09
CA ALA A 181 -17.65 -6.60 17.44
C ALA A 181 -18.81 -6.79 18.44
N ALA A 182 -18.50 -7.23 19.67
CA ALA A 182 -19.46 -7.36 20.77
C ALA A 182 -19.94 -6.00 21.36
N GLY A 183 -19.36 -4.87 20.92
CA GLY A 183 -19.75 -3.52 21.34
C GLY A 183 -18.89 -2.94 22.46
N ASP A 184 -17.83 -3.64 22.87
CA ASP A 184 -16.87 -3.09 23.82
C ASP A 184 -16.14 -1.89 23.21
N LYS A 185 -15.66 -1.01 24.09
CA LYS A 185 -14.74 0.07 23.70
C LYS A 185 -13.35 -0.51 23.44
N LEU A 186 -12.59 0.17 22.59
CA LEU A 186 -11.17 -0.10 22.40
C LEU A 186 -10.45 -0.09 23.76
N SER A 187 -9.78 -1.19 24.08
CA SER A 187 -9.15 -1.47 25.36
C SER A 187 -7.65 -1.15 25.39
N PHE A 188 -7.03 -1.03 24.21
CA PHE A 188 -5.62 -0.67 24.09
C PHE A 188 -5.33 0.76 24.52
N SER A 189 -4.19 0.93 25.19
CA SER A 189 -3.69 2.25 25.56
C SER A 189 -3.21 3.01 24.32
N PRO A 190 -3.54 4.30 24.17
CA PRO A 190 -2.96 5.15 23.10
C PRO A 190 -1.46 5.41 23.31
N HIS A 191 -0.90 5.01 24.46
CA HIS A 191 0.51 5.16 24.80
C HIS A 191 1.32 3.85 24.67
N LEU A 192 0.76 2.84 23.98
CA LEU A 192 1.51 1.64 23.64
C LEU A 192 2.82 2.00 22.93
N ARG A 193 3.90 1.33 23.35
CA ARG A 193 5.23 1.53 22.78
C ARG A 193 5.65 0.27 22.05
N LEU A 194 6.30 0.49 20.91
CA LEU A 194 6.95 -0.56 20.17
C LEU A 194 8.19 -1.04 20.95
N HIS A 195 8.36 -2.35 21.07
CA HIS A 195 9.50 -2.99 21.71
C HIS A 195 10.11 -4.06 20.80
N GLY A 196 11.41 -3.95 20.54
CA GLY A 196 12.16 -4.94 19.78
C GLY A 196 11.85 -4.93 18.28
N HIS A 197 11.98 -6.11 17.66
CA HIS A 197 11.77 -6.35 16.24
C HIS A 197 11.17 -7.74 16.07
N SER A 198 10.26 -7.89 15.11
CA SER A 198 9.61 -9.17 14.80
C SER A 198 9.59 -9.38 13.29
N ILE A 199 9.82 -10.62 12.86
CA ILE A 199 9.88 -11.05 11.47
C ILE A 199 8.96 -12.26 11.31
N GLU A 200 8.18 -12.26 10.24
CA GLU A 200 7.37 -13.39 9.80
C GLU A 200 7.88 -13.89 8.45
N CYS A 201 7.95 -15.21 8.30
CA CYS A 201 8.32 -15.87 7.06
C CYS A 201 7.20 -16.85 6.68
N ARG A 202 6.68 -16.72 5.46
CA ARG A 202 5.65 -17.64 4.96
C ARG A 202 6.28 -18.93 4.45
N ILE A 203 5.99 -20.04 5.12
CA ILE A 203 6.41 -21.37 4.68
C ILE A 203 5.33 -21.92 3.74
N ASN A 204 5.62 -21.89 2.44
CA ASN A 204 4.70 -22.34 1.40
C ASN A 204 5.08 -23.75 0.92
N ALA A 205 4.05 -24.54 0.58
CA ALA A 205 4.23 -25.81 -0.14
C ALA A 205 4.52 -25.53 -1.62
N GLU A 206 5.72 -25.02 -1.91
CA GLU A 206 6.19 -24.65 -3.24
C GLU A 206 7.62 -25.15 -3.43
N ASP A 207 7.95 -25.57 -4.65
CA ASP A 207 9.32 -25.92 -5.01
C ASP A 207 10.25 -24.69 -4.93
N ALA A 208 11.44 -24.83 -4.33
CA ALA A 208 12.30 -23.69 -4.04
C ALA A 208 12.98 -23.06 -5.26
N GLU A 209 13.01 -23.76 -6.40
CA GLU A 209 13.65 -23.29 -7.64
C GLU A 209 12.59 -22.78 -8.64
N THR A 210 11.53 -23.54 -8.82
CA THR A 210 10.47 -23.28 -9.80
C THR A 210 9.28 -22.52 -9.21
N PHE A 211 9.08 -22.61 -7.90
CA PHE A 211 7.97 -22.02 -7.16
C PHE A 211 6.59 -22.47 -7.62
N ILE A 212 6.53 -23.66 -8.21
CA ILE A 212 5.27 -24.35 -8.52
C ILE A 212 4.76 -24.96 -7.21
N PRO A 213 3.43 -24.91 -6.95
CA PRO A 213 2.85 -25.60 -5.80
C PRO A 213 3.24 -27.08 -5.76
N SER A 214 3.70 -27.54 -4.60
CA SER A 214 4.14 -28.90 -4.33
C SER A 214 3.43 -29.43 -3.08
N PRO A 215 2.12 -29.76 -3.18
CA PRO A 215 1.31 -30.16 -2.03
C PRO A 215 1.54 -31.63 -1.59
N GLY A 216 2.34 -32.40 -2.32
CA GLY A 216 2.62 -33.82 -2.09
C GLY A 216 3.00 -34.55 -3.38
#